data_AF-A0A0R3RDD0-F1
#
_entry.id   AF-A0A0R3RDD0-F1
#
_cell.length_a   1.000
_cell.length_b   1.000
_cell.length_c   1.000
_cell.angle_alpha   90.00
_cell.angle_beta   90.00
_cell.angle_gamma   90.00
#
_symmetry.space_group_name_H-M   'P 1'
#
loop_
_entity.id
_entity.type
_entity.pdbx_description
1 polymer ?
#
loop_
_entity_poly.entity_id
_entity_poly.type
_entity_poly.pdbx_seq_one_letter_code
_entity_poly.pdbx_strand_id
1 'polypeptide(L)'
;LRHCRIPLDRVVLETDAPFMYPKIDDKKIPFEIRNCITDEAKKFHKFASFNRNEPCTLAAICELIAAYMNEDPIKVANITTANAKHIYGLE
;
A
#
# COMPACT_ATOMS: atom_id res chain seq x y z
N LEU A 1 2.81 -0.05 -12.18
CA LEU A 1 1.53 -0.35 -11.51
C LEU A 1 0.32 0.04 -12.36
N ARG A 2 0.24 1.27 -12.90
CA ARG A 2 -0.82 1.74 -13.83
C ARG A 2 -1.14 0.91 -15.08
N HIS A 3 -0.29 -0.05 -15.41
CA HIS A 3 -0.51 -0.99 -16.51
C HIS A 3 -0.30 -2.45 -16.07
N CYS A 4 -0.33 -2.72 -14.76
CA CYS A 4 -0.11 -4.04 -14.15
C CYS A 4 1.11 -4.79 -14.72
N ARG A 5 2.18 -4.04 -15.08
CA ARG A 5 3.43 -4.62 -15.61
C ARG A 5 4.06 -5.65 -14.68
N ILE A 6 3.81 -5.52 -13.38
CA ILE A 6 4.07 -6.55 -12.38
C ILE A 6 2.70 -7.18 -12.07
N PRO A 7 2.50 -8.48 -12.38
CA PRO A 7 1.26 -9.19 -12.08
C PRO A 7 0.96 -9.21 -10.57
N LEU A 8 -0.31 -9.07 -10.19
CA LEU A 8 -0.72 -8.97 -8.78
C LEU A 8 -0.37 -10.23 -7.96
N ASP A 9 -0.43 -11.41 -8.58
CA ASP A 9 -0.02 -12.70 -8.04
C ASP A 9 1.51 -12.84 -7.85
N ARG A 10 2.28 -11.80 -8.18
CA ARG A 10 3.74 -11.71 -7.96
C ARG A 10 4.14 -10.50 -7.13
N VAL A 11 3.18 -9.83 -6.49
CA VAL A 11 3.42 -8.66 -5.64
C VAL A 11 3.31 -9.04 -4.16
N VAL A 12 4.22 -8.52 -3.35
CA VAL A 12 4.12 -8.46 -1.89
C VAL A 12 4.17 -6.98 -1.49
N LEU A 13 3.47 -6.63 -0.41
CA LEU A 13 3.48 -5.28 0.15
C LEU A 13 4.32 -5.25 1.42
N GLU A 14 5.12 -4.21 1.58
CA GLU A 14 5.90 -3.93 2.77
C GLU A 14 5.96 -2.44 3.05
N THR A 15 6.35 -2.07 4.27
CA THR A 15 6.50 -0.66 4.68
C THR A 15 7.94 -0.17 4.62
N ASP A 16 8.91 -1.09 4.66
CA ASP A 16 10.34 -0.79 4.88
C ASP A 16 10.58 0.13 6.10
N ALA A 17 9.71 0.07 7.12
CA ALA A 17 9.83 0.87 8.32
C ALA A 17 11.17 0.58 9.04
N PRO A 18 11.89 1.60 9.53
CA PRO A 18 11.45 2.98 9.76
C PRO A 18 11.58 3.93 8.55
N PHE A 19 11.92 3.44 7.37
CA PHE A 19 12.11 4.23 6.14
C PHE A 19 10.84 4.25 5.27
N MET A 20 10.95 4.87 4.08
CA MET A 20 9.93 4.81 3.04
C MET A 20 8.52 5.28 3.45
N TYR A 21 8.44 6.34 4.28
CA TYR A 21 7.16 6.94 4.67
C TYR A 21 6.27 7.24 3.46
N PRO A 22 5.05 6.67 3.38
CA PRO A 22 4.17 6.86 2.23
C PRO A 22 3.55 8.27 2.28
N LYS A 23 4.02 9.20 1.43
CA LYS A 23 3.42 10.55 1.31
C LYS A 23 2.14 10.52 0.47
N ILE A 24 1.08 9.91 0.99
CA ILE A 24 -0.20 9.72 0.29
C ILE A 24 -0.90 11.04 -0.12
N ASP A 25 -0.51 12.16 0.48
CA ASP A 25 -1.02 13.50 0.19
C ASP A 25 -0.12 14.33 -0.74
N ASP A 26 1.01 13.78 -1.20
CA ASP A 26 1.95 14.50 -2.07
C ASP A 26 1.27 14.96 -3.36
N LYS A 27 1.41 16.26 -3.67
CA LYS A 27 0.81 16.88 -4.86
C LYS A 27 1.29 16.28 -6.19
N LYS A 28 2.40 15.53 -6.18
CA LYS A 28 2.90 14.77 -7.34
C LYS A 28 2.06 13.52 -7.63
N ILE A 29 1.31 13.01 -6.65
CA ILE A 29 0.38 11.90 -6.87
C ILE A 29 -0.90 12.48 -7.51
N PRO A 30 -1.36 11.92 -8.65
CA PRO A 30 -2.57 12.38 -9.32
C PRO A 30 -3.78 12.42 -8.38
N PHE A 31 -4.64 13.44 -8.54
CA PHE A 31 -5.75 13.68 -7.63
C PHE A 31 -6.69 12.48 -7.52
N GLU A 32 -7.00 11.85 -8.66
CA GLU A 32 -7.85 10.67 -8.74
C GLU A 32 -7.30 9.48 -7.93
N ILE A 33 -5.97 9.37 -7.80
CA ILE A 33 -5.32 8.33 -7.01
C ILE A 33 -5.34 8.68 -5.53
N ARG A 34 -5.00 9.92 -5.16
CA ARG A 34 -5.03 10.37 -3.76
C ARG A 34 -6.43 10.30 -3.16
N ASN A 35 -7.45 10.51 -3.97
CA ASN A 35 -8.85 10.49 -3.55
C ASN A 35 -9.38 9.07 -3.28
N CYS A 36 -8.67 8.02 -3.74
CA CYS A 36 -9.01 6.63 -3.43
C CYS A 36 -8.58 6.19 -2.03
N ILE A 37 -7.70 6.94 -1.36
CA ILE A 37 -7.21 6.57 -0.02
C ILE A 37 -8.26 6.92 1.03
N THR A 38 -8.68 5.92 1.80
CA THR A 38 -9.72 6.02 2.81
C THR A 38 -9.26 6.83 4.02
N ASP A 39 -10.22 7.38 4.76
CA ASP A 39 -9.91 8.09 6.00
C ASP A 39 -9.45 7.13 7.10
N GLU A 40 -9.89 5.87 7.04
CA GLU A 40 -9.43 4.77 7.88
C GLU A 40 -7.92 4.54 7.72
N ALA A 41 -7.43 4.41 6.48
CA ALA A 41 -6.00 4.27 6.22
C ALA A 41 -5.21 5.52 6.64
N LYS A 42 -5.74 6.72 6.37
CA LYS A 42 -5.12 7.99 6.80
C LYS A 42 -4.97 8.10 8.31
N LYS A 43 -5.92 7.57 9.11
CA LYS A 43 -5.85 7.61 10.58
C LYS A 43 -4.58 6.96 11.13
N PHE A 44 -3.99 5.98 10.45
CA PHE A 44 -2.74 5.35 10.88
C PHE A 44 -1.51 6.25 10.69
N HIS A 45 -1.57 7.25 9.81
CA HIS A 45 -0.46 8.19 9.61
C HIS A 45 -0.19 9.06 10.84
N LYS A 46 -1.10 9.14 11.82
CA LYS A 46 -0.82 9.82 13.09
C LYS A 46 0.31 9.17 13.90
N PHE A 47 0.65 7.92 13.61
CA PHE A 47 1.72 7.17 14.27
C PHE A 47 3.04 7.20 13.50
N ALA A 48 3.04 7.69 12.26
CA ALA A 48 4.20 7.70 11.38
C ALA A 48 4.50 9.12 10.91
N SER A 49 5.73 9.37 10.47
CA SER A 49 6.15 10.66 9.93
C SER A 49 7.18 10.48 8.82
N PHE A 50 7.48 11.55 8.11
CA PHE A 50 8.53 11.53 7.08
C PHE A 50 9.88 11.03 7.62
N ASN A 51 10.20 11.31 8.88
CA ASN A 51 11.47 10.90 9.50
C ASN A 51 11.45 9.47 10.06
N ARG A 52 10.25 8.89 10.25
CA ARG A 52 10.07 7.55 10.81
C ARG A 52 8.73 6.98 10.39
N ASN A 53 8.78 6.02 9.48
CA ASN A 53 7.63 5.21 9.10
C ASN A 53 7.32 4.14 10.17
N GLU A 54 6.12 3.58 10.10
CA GLU A 54 5.66 2.50 10.98
C GLU A 54 4.92 1.42 10.18
N PRO A 55 4.89 0.16 10.65
CA PRO A 55 4.17 -0.94 9.99
C PRO A 55 2.68 -0.66 9.75
N CYS A 56 2.05 0.15 10.60
CA CYS A 56 0.62 0.47 10.45
C CYS A 56 0.28 1.28 9.20
N THR A 57 1.28 1.88 8.52
CA THR A 57 1.06 2.58 7.25
C THR A 57 0.85 1.65 6.06
N LEU A 58 1.03 0.33 6.24
CA LEU A 58 0.83 -0.68 5.19
C LEU A 58 -0.58 -0.61 4.56
N ALA A 59 -1.60 -0.23 5.34
CA ALA A 59 -2.95 -0.03 4.83
C ALA A 59 -3.00 1.05 3.74
N ALA A 60 -2.35 2.19 3.97
CA ALA A 60 -2.30 3.28 3.01
C ALA A 60 -1.46 2.93 1.77
N ILE A 61 -0.39 2.14 1.95
CA ILE A 61 0.39 1.58 0.83
C ILE A 61 -0.50 0.66 -0.01
N CYS A 62 -1.25 -0.26 0.61
CA CYS A 62 -2.16 -1.17 -0.08
C CYS A 62 -3.17 -0.41 -0.95
N GLU A 63 -3.86 0.58 -0.37
CA GLU A 63 -4.83 1.40 -1.10
C GLU A 63 -4.19 2.21 -2.23
N LEU A 64 -2.98 2.74 -2.03
CA LEU A 64 -2.24 3.46 -3.07
C LEU A 64 -1.90 2.54 -4.25
N ILE A 65 -1.42 1.33 -3.97
CA ILE A 65 -1.12 0.33 -4.99
C ILE A 65 -2.40 -0.08 -5.73
N ALA A 66 -3.49 -0.36 -5.01
CA ALA A 66 -4.78 -0.72 -5.58
C ALA A 66 -5.33 0.37 -6.50
N ALA A 67 -5.27 1.64 -6.06
CA ALA A 67 -5.67 2.79 -6.88
C ALA A 67 -4.83 2.90 -8.15
N TYR A 68 -3.50 2.70 -8.07
CA TYR A 68 -2.65 2.67 -9.26
C TYR A 68 -2.91 1.46 -10.16
N MET A 69 -3.41 0.34 -9.63
CA MET A 69 -3.74 -0.86 -10.43
C MET A 69 -5.18 -0.84 -10.98
N ASN A 70 -6.00 0.15 -10.56
CA ASN A 70 -7.44 0.17 -10.82
C ASN A 70 -8.12 -1.13 -10.36
N GLU A 71 -7.78 -1.58 -9.16
CA GLU A 71 -8.27 -2.80 -8.54
C GLU A 71 -8.85 -2.52 -7.15
N ASP A 72 -9.65 -3.46 -6.64
CA ASP A 72 -10.22 -3.39 -5.29
C ASP A 72 -9.13 -3.55 -4.20
N PRO A 73 -9.01 -2.63 -3.22
CA PRO A 73 -8.01 -2.72 -2.16
C PRO A 73 -8.13 -4.00 -1.32
N ILE A 74 -9.33 -4.55 -1.13
CA ILE A 74 -9.51 -5.81 -0.39
C ILE A 74 -8.94 -6.98 -1.19
N LYS A 75 -9.23 -7.05 -2.50
CA LYS A 75 -8.64 -8.03 -3.42
C LYS A 75 -7.11 -7.93 -3.44
N VAL A 76 -6.54 -6.73 -3.53
CA VAL A 76 -5.08 -6.52 -3.49
C VAL A 76 -4.51 -7.06 -2.18
N ALA A 77 -5.07 -6.65 -1.03
CA ALA A 77 -4.61 -7.10 0.28
C ALA A 77 -4.63 -8.63 0.41
N ASN A 78 -5.71 -9.27 -0.03
CA ASN A 78 -5.86 -10.73 0.03
C ASN A 78 -4.81 -11.45 -0.82
N ILE A 79 -4.64 -11.04 -2.08
CA ILE A 79 -3.67 -11.68 -2.99
C ILE A 79 -2.24 -11.45 -2.49
N THR A 80 -1.87 -10.22 -2.11
CA THR A 80 -0.52 -9.95 -1.63
C THR A 80 -0.22 -10.63 -0.30
N THR A 81 -1.24 -10.85 0.55
CA THR A 81 -1.11 -11.66 1.76
C THR A 81 -0.87 -13.13 1.43
N ALA A 82 -1.64 -13.70 0.49
CA ALA A 82 -1.44 -15.08 0.05
C ALA A 82 -0.04 -15.29 -0.56
N ASN A 83 0.42 -14.34 -1.38
CA ASN A 83 1.77 -14.35 -1.96
C ASN A 83 2.83 -14.32 -0.86
N ALA A 84 2.70 -13.42 0.13
CA ALA A 84 3.63 -13.33 1.24
C ALA A 84 3.67 -14.63 2.07
N LYS A 85 2.51 -15.21 2.38
CA LYS A 85 2.43 -16.49 3.10
C LYS A 85 3.15 -17.61 2.37
N HIS A 86 2.94 -17.72 1.06
CA HIS A 86 3.60 -18.72 0.23
C HIS A 86 5.12 -18.51 0.16
N ILE A 87 5.58 -17.28 -0.08
CA ILE A 87 7.01 -16.95 -0.24
C ILE A 87 7.78 -17.11 1.08
N TYR A 88 7.18 -16.71 2.21
CA TYR A 88 7.85 -16.71 3.51
C TYR A 88 7.55 -17.96 4.37
N GLY A 89 6.74 -18.91 3.87
CA GLY A 89 6.39 -20.13 4.60
C GLY A 89 5.55 -19.88 5.86
N LEU A 90 4.55 -18.99 5.78
CA LEU A 90 3.70 -18.56 6.90
C LEU A 90 2.33 -19.28 6.91
N GLU A 91 2.30 -20.58 6.62
CA GLU A 91 1.09 -21.41 6.68
C GLU A 91 0.59 -21.66 8.10
#